data_AF-A0A2W4QRU3-F1
#
_entry.id   AF-A0A2W4QRU3-F1
#
_cell.length_a   1.000
_cell.length_b   1.000
_cell.length_c   1.000
_cell.angle_alpha   90.00
_cell.angle_beta   90.00
_cell.angle_gamma   90.00
#
_symmetry.space_group_name_H-M   'P 1'
#
loop_
_entity.id
_entity.type
_entity.pdbx_description
1 polymer ?
#
loop_
_entity_poly.entity_id
_entity_poly.type
_entity_poly.pdbx_seq_one_letter_code
_entity_poly.pdbx_strand_id
1 'polypeptide(L)'
;YARRVLGRLEGRSVGGEAEAVPIDYCPGDVFFGLDYQAQVVPAQRDFLLALRRLGIPCRFLVHDILPVLLPDYFPAGTEAGFRRWLCTIALFDGVVCVSRATANALRDWYRVHVPDLDPRFRIAWVHNGADIESSAPSAGLPADAPALLEQLAARPSFLMVGTIEPRKGHRQTLAAFEMLWTRGIDVNLVVVGKQGWHVEDLIERLRAHPEHNRRLHWLEGVSDEYLDKLYQTADCLIAASEGEGFGLPLIEAARRGLALLARDIPVFREVAGDHAAYFDGLEGADLAAAIENWLALYAAGKHPRSDAMPWMSWRESTRRLLEFVLADCPRARRACAEEGGRQSGAIEAAPQGEQIREGARRA
;
A
#
# COMPACT_ATOMS: atom_id res chain seq x y z
N TYR A 1 21.01 -15.50 -9.20
CA TYR A 1 19.97 -15.18 -8.19
C TYR A 1 18.59 -15.00 -8.83
N ALA A 2 18.39 -14.01 -9.72
CA ALA A 2 17.09 -13.73 -10.35
C ALA A 2 16.45 -14.96 -11.05
N ARG A 3 17.18 -15.73 -11.86
CA ARG A 3 16.64 -16.98 -12.47
C ARG A 3 16.32 -18.09 -11.47
N ARG A 4 16.97 -18.11 -10.31
CA ARG A 4 16.67 -19.07 -9.23
C ARG A 4 15.35 -18.69 -8.55
N VAL A 5 15.09 -17.39 -8.40
CA VAL A 5 13.81 -16.85 -7.95
C VAL A 5 12.72 -17.08 -9.00
N LEU A 6 12.98 -16.73 -10.27
CA LEU A 6 12.06 -16.96 -11.39
C LEU A 6 11.73 -18.45 -11.56
N GLY A 7 12.73 -19.32 -11.50
CA GLY A 7 12.52 -20.77 -11.57
C GLY A 7 11.68 -21.29 -10.41
N ARG A 8 11.85 -20.79 -9.19
CA ARG A 8 10.94 -21.10 -8.07
C ARG A 8 9.52 -20.62 -8.32
N LEU A 9 9.36 -19.39 -8.83
CA LEU A 9 8.05 -18.82 -9.15
C LEU A 9 7.34 -19.58 -10.29
N GLU A 10 8.10 -20.11 -11.25
CA GLU A 10 7.60 -20.90 -12.37
C GLU A 10 7.48 -22.41 -12.06
N GLY A 11 7.77 -22.84 -10.82
CA GLY A 11 7.75 -24.26 -10.43
C GLY A 11 8.84 -25.12 -11.10
N ARG A 12 9.90 -24.50 -11.63
CA ARG A 12 11.03 -25.16 -12.29
C ARG A 12 12.17 -25.42 -11.30
N SER A 13 12.59 -26.68 -11.22
CA SER A 13 13.83 -27.10 -10.55
C SER A 13 15.04 -26.50 -11.27
N VAL A 14 15.69 -25.49 -10.67
CA VAL A 14 16.94 -24.94 -11.19
C VAL A 14 18.09 -25.74 -10.59
N GLY A 15 18.38 -26.91 -11.19
CA GLY A 15 19.56 -27.71 -10.86
C GLY A 15 20.84 -27.11 -11.44
N GLY A 16 21.87 -26.95 -10.61
CA GLY A 16 23.22 -26.53 -11.01
C GLY A 16 23.46 -25.01 -11.01
N GLU A 17 24.75 -24.63 -10.91
CA GLU A 17 25.22 -23.27 -11.21
C GLU A 17 24.93 -22.96 -12.68
N ALA A 18 23.70 -22.54 -12.98
CA ALA A 18 23.39 -21.98 -14.29
C ALA A 18 24.29 -20.76 -14.47
N GLU A 19 25.32 -20.88 -15.31
CA GLU A 19 26.13 -19.76 -15.80
C GLU A 19 25.17 -18.62 -16.12
N ALA A 20 25.42 -17.46 -15.53
CA ALA A 20 24.62 -16.27 -15.76
C ALA A 20 24.85 -15.84 -17.20
N VAL A 21 24.07 -16.39 -18.14
CA VAL A 21 23.99 -15.90 -19.51
C VAL A 21 23.59 -14.43 -19.39
N PRO A 22 24.41 -13.48 -19.90
CA PRO A 22 24.06 -12.08 -19.91
C PRO A 22 22.66 -11.91 -20.52
N ILE A 23 21.80 -11.14 -19.85
CA ILE A 23 20.55 -10.72 -20.47
C ILE A 23 20.95 -9.68 -21.52
N ASP A 24 20.90 -10.07 -22.79
CA ASP A 24 21.06 -9.15 -23.89
C ASP A 24 19.79 -8.31 -24.05
N TYR A 25 19.92 -7.09 -24.56
CA TYR A 25 18.81 -6.16 -24.75
C TYR A 25 18.82 -5.62 -26.18
N CYS A 26 17.63 -5.42 -26.74
CA CYS A 26 17.47 -5.00 -28.13
C CYS A 26 16.37 -3.93 -28.28
N PRO A 27 16.39 -3.18 -29.39
CA PRO A 27 15.28 -2.28 -29.72
C PRO A 27 13.94 -3.02 -29.72
N GLY A 28 12.99 -2.53 -28.91
CA GLY A 28 11.69 -3.17 -28.67
C GLY A 28 11.52 -3.74 -27.27
N ASP A 29 12.60 -3.90 -26.50
CA ASP A 29 12.51 -4.23 -25.08
C ASP A 29 12.03 -3.02 -24.26
N VAL A 30 11.61 -3.28 -23.02
CA VAL A 30 11.23 -2.25 -22.03
C VAL A 30 11.97 -2.54 -20.74
N PHE A 31 12.62 -1.52 -20.17
CA PHE A 31 13.11 -1.59 -18.80
C PHE A 31 12.01 -1.13 -17.85
N PHE A 32 11.67 -1.96 -16.87
CA PHE A 32 10.69 -1.63 -15.84
C PHE A 32 11.25 -1.88 -14.44
N GLY A 33 11.51 -0.80 -13.69
CA GLY A 33 11.95 -0.87 -12.30
C GLY A 33 10.77 -1.07 -11.35
N LEU A 34 10.72 -2.21 -10.67
CA LEU A 34 9.55 -2.64 -9.87
C LEU A 34 9.48 -2.06 -8.45
N ASP A 35 10.55 -1.45 -7.96
CA ASP A 35 10.62 -1.01 -6.56
C ASP A 35 11.60 0.14 -6.34
N TYR A 36 11.52 0.75 -5.16
CA TYR A 36 12.46 1.75 -4.66
C TYR A 36 13.88 1.17 -4.57
N GLN A 37 14.77 1.77 -5.36
CA GLN A 37 16.19 1.40 -5.40
C GLN A 37 17.05 2.64 -5.20
N ALA A 38 17.15 3.08 -3.95
CA ALA A 38 17.79 4.31 -3.50
C ALA A 38 19.20 4.56 -4.07
N GLN A 39 19.98 3.49 -4.23
CA GLN A 39 21.37 3.55 -4.65
C GLN A 39 21.57 3.00 -6.05
N VAL A 40 20.91 1.89 -6.39
CA VAL A 40 21.13 1.17 -7.65
C VAL A 40 20.69 2.02 -8.84
N VAL A 41 19.49 2.61 -8.82
CA VAL A 41 18.99 3.38 -9.96
C VAL A 41 19.82 4.65 -10.19
N PRO A 42 20.14 5.48 -9.18
CA PRO A 42 21.08 6.59 -9.35
C PRO A 42 22.47 6.16 -9.83
N ALA A 43 23.03 5.06 -9.31
CA ALA A 43 24.34 4.56 -9.74
C ALA A 43 24.34 4.03 -11.18
N GLN A 44 23.22 3.45 -11.64
CA GLN A 44 23.04 2.91 -12.98
C GLN A 44 22.44 3.93 -13.96
N ARG A 45 22.34 5.22 -13.58
CA ARG A 45 21.72 6.27 -14.40
C ARG A 45 22.27 6.30 -15.82
N ASP A 46 23.59 6.29 -15.98
CA ASP A 46 24.23 6.44 -17.30
C ASP A 46 23.99 5.20 -18.18
N PHE A 47 23.92 4.01 -17.57
CA PHE A 47 23.52 2.78 -18.26
C PHE A 47 22.07 2.83 -18.72
N LEU A 48 21.13 3.25 -17.86
CA LEU A 48 19.72 3.39 -18.22
C LEU A 48 19.52 4.47 -19.30
N LEU A 49 20.30 5.55 -19.27
CA LEU A 49 20.31 6.56 -20.34
C LEU A 49 20.82 5.98 -21.67
N ALA A 50 21.79 5.06 -21.63
CA ALA A 50 22.25 4.35 -22.83
C ALA A 50 21.14 3.45 -23.40
N LEU A 51 20.38 2.73 -22.56
CA LEU A 51 19.20 1.96 -23.00
C LEU A 51 18.18 2.87 -23.69
N ARG A 52 17.85 4.01 -23.08
CA ARG A 52 16.92 4.99 -23.66
C ARG A 52 17.39 5.50 -25.02
N ARG A 53 18.69 5.76 -25.20
CA ARG A 53 19.28 6.15 -26.50
C ARG A 53 19.19 5.06 -27.57
N LEU A 54 19.11 3.79 -27.18
CA LEU A 54 18.88 2.65 -28.08
C LEU A 54 17.38 2.41 -28.37
N GLY A 55 16.49 3.28 -27.87
CA GLY A 55 15.04 3.17 -28.07
C GLY A 55 14.35 2.22 -27.10
N ILE A 56 15.01 1.81 -26.02
CA ILE A 56 14.42 1.00 -24.94
C ILE A 56 13.85 1.95 -23.88
N PRO A 57 12.51 2.08 -23.75
CA PRO A 57 11.94 2.94 -22.73
C PRO A 57 12.22 2.40 -21.32
N CYS A 58 12.52 3.32 -20.39
CA CYS A 58 12.74 3.05 -18.98
C CYS A 58 11.58 3.64 -18.17
N ARG A 59 10.82 2.78 -17.49
CA ARG A 59 9.68 3.14 -16.63
C ARG A 59 9.87 2.57 -15.22
N PHE A 60 9.20 3.14 -14.23
CA PHE A 60 9.34 2.72 -12.83
C PHE A 60 7.99 2.63 -12.10
N LEU A 61 7.87 1.68 -11.17
CA LEU A 61 6.76 1.57 -10.24
C LEU A 61 7.08 2.40 -8.99
N VAL A 62 6.12 3.22 -8.54
CA VAL A 62 6.21 4.05 -7.33
C VAL A 62 5.09 3.65 -6.37
N HIS A 63 5.45 3.01 -5.26
CA HIS A 63 4.48 2.56 -4.25
C HIS A 63 3.94 3.72 -3.42
N ASP A 64 4.81 4.64 -3.02
CA ASP A 64 4.44 5.87 -2.35
C ASP A 64 5.55 6.91 -2.53
N ILE A 65 5.34 8.11 -2.00
CA ILE A 65 6.38 9.15 -1.90
C ILE A 65 6.51 9.67 -0.46
N LEU A 66 6.11 8.85 0.52
CA LEU A 66 6.06 9.24 1.93
C LEU A 66 7.40 9.69 2.49
N PRO A 67 8.57 9.10 2.12
CA PRO A 67 9.84 9.57 2.64
C PRO A 67 10.17 11.03 2.32
N VAL A 68 9.57 11.63 1.28
CA VAL A 68 9.74 13.06 0.95
C VAL A 68 8.57 13.93 1.41
N LEU A 69 7.43 13.34 1.77
CA LEU A 69 6.27 14.08 2.30
C LEU A 69 6.26 14.13 3.83
N LEU A 70 6.73 13.06 4.49
CA LEU A 70 6.72 12.85 5.94
C LEU A 70 8.11 12.41 6.42
N PRO A 71 9.19 13.19 6.16
CA PRO A 71 10.57 12.75 6.40
C PRO A 71 10.85 12.35 7.85
N ASP A 72 10.18 12.99 8.82
CA ASP A 72 10.34 12.73 10.26
C ASP A 72 9.85 11.33 10.68
N TYR A 73 9.03 10.67 9.86
CA TYR A 73 8.56 9.30 10.11
C TYR A 73 9.52 8.22 9.63
N PHE A 74 10.62 8.58 8.96
CA PHE A 74 11.58 7.61 8.42
C PHE A 74 12.97 7.75 9.08
N PRO A 75 13.80 6.70 9.04
CA PRO A 75 15.17 6.79 9.52
C PRO A 75 15.97 7.90 8.83
N ALA A 76 16.91 8.50 9.54
CA ALA A 76 17.75 9.58 9.03
C ALA A 76 18.42 9.21 7.69
N GLY A 77 18.40 10.14 6.73
CA GLY A 77 18.97 9.94 5.40
C GLY A 77 18.04 9.25 4.38
N THR A 78 16.90 8.70 4.81
CA THR A 78 15.90 8.10 3.91
C THR A 78 15.36 9.12 2.92
N GLU A 79 14.97 10.31 3.38
CA GLU A 79 14.47 11.41 2.52
C GLU A 79 15.48 11.75 1.41
N ALA A 80 16.75 11.96 1.77
CA ALA A 80 17.78 12.35 0.81
C ALA A 80 18.01 11.28 -0.26
N GLY A 81 18.02 9.99 0.13
CA GLY A 81 18.08 8.86 -0.81
C GLY A 81 16.86 8.80 -1.72
N PHE A 82 15.68 8.97 -1.15
CA PHE A 82 14.41 8.93 -1.88
C PHE A 82 14.27 10.09 -2.87
N ARG A 83 14.60 11.31 -2.45
CA ARG A 83 14.66 12.50 -3.31
C ARG A 83 15.60 12.29 -4.49
N ARG A 84 16.82 11.77 -4.25
CA ARG A 84 17.77 11.46 -5.34
C ARG A 84 17.20 10.42 -6.31
N TRP A 85 16.52 9.40 -5.80
CA TRP A 85 15.87 8.38 -6.62
C TRP A 85 14.74 8.98 -7.47
N LEU A 86 13.83 9.78 -6.88
CA LEU A 86 12.76 10.47 -7.60
C LEU A 86 13.31 11.39 -8.71
N CYS A 87 14.32 12.22 -8.38
CA CYS A 87 14.95 13.08 -9.39
C CYS A 87 15.65 12.28 -10.50
N THR A 88 16.19 11.10 -10.17
CA THR A 88 16.83 10.23 -11.17
C THR A 88 15.78 9.60 -12.09
N ILE A 89 14.69 9.05 -11.54
CA ILE A 89 13.67 8.39 -12.37
C ILE A 89 12.94 9.39 -13.29
N ALA A 90 12.88 10.67 -12.89
CA ALA A 90 12.35 11.77 -13.70
C ALA A 90 13.11 12.03 -15.02
N LEU A 91 14.32 11.48 -15.19
CA LEU A 91 15.12 11.61 -16.42
C LEU A 91 14.65 10.65 -17.55
N PHE A 92 13.75 9.72 -17.23
CA PHE A 92 13.35 8.64 -18.13
C PHE A 92 11.92 8.85 -18.67
N ASP A 93 11.21 7.78 -19.01
CA ASP A 93 10.00 7.87 -19.84
C ASP A 93 8.71 7.93 -19.03
N GLY A 94 8.74 7.50 -17.76
CA GLY A 94 7.59 7.66 -16.88
C GLY A 94 7.56 6.74 -15.68
N VAL A 95 6.47 6.86 -14.93
CA VAL A 95 6.18 6.10 -13.71
C VAL A 95 4.75 5.60 -13.71
N VAL A 96 4.53 4.48 -13.04
CA VAL A 96 3.22 4.01 -12.62
C VAL A 96 3.17 4.07 -11.10
N CYS A 97 2.16 4.70 -10.55
CA CYS A 97 1.91 4.69 -9.10
C CYS A 97 0.86 3.64 -8.74
N VAL A 98 0.90 3.13 -7.51
CA VAL A 98 -0.09 2.12 -7.06
C VAL A 98 -1.46 2.71 -6.72
N SER A 99 -1.60 4.04 -6.74
CA SER A 99 -2.85 4.76 -6.54
C SER A 99 -2.83 6.09 -7.27
N ARG A 100 -4.02 6.63 -7.55
CA ARG A 100 -4.20 7.98 -8.10
C ARG A 100 -3.75 9.04 -7.09
N ALA A 101 -3.98 8.82 -5.80
CA ALA A 101 -3.48 9.67 -4.71
C ALA A 101 -1.95 9.78 -4.75
N THR A 102 -1.23 8.67 -4.85
CA THR A 102 0.24 8.68 -4.99
C THR A 102 0.68 9.37 -6.29
N ALA A 103 0.00 9.12 -7.42
CA ALA A 103 0.30 9.79 -8.69
C ALA A 103 0.11 11.31 -8.63
N ASN A 104 -0.94 11.77 -7.95
CA ASN A 104 -1.20 13.20 -7.75
C ASN A 104 -0.16 13.83 -6.84
N ALA A 105 0.15 13.20 -5.71
CA ALA A 105 1.18 13.67 -4.80
C ALA A 105 2.56 13.75 -5.47
N LEU A 106 2.91 12.76 -6.30
CA LEU A 106 4.14 12.77 -7.09
C LEU A 106 4.16 13.88 -8.13
N ARG A 107 3.04 14.13 -8.81
CA ARG A 107 2.92 15.23 -9.78
C ARG A 107 3.11 16.59 -9.12
N ASP A 108 2.50 16.80 -7.96
CA ASP A 108 2.68 18.03 -7.18
C ASP A 108 4.12 18.18 -6.71
N TRP A 109 4.74 17.09 -6.24
CA TRP A 109 6.13 17.10 -5.83
C TRP A 109 7.07 17.45 -6.98
N TYR A 110 6.89 16.86 -8.17
CA TYR A 110 7.71 17.18 -9.35
C TYR A 110 7.52 18.60 -9.86
N ARG A 111 6.30 19.15 -9.81
CA ARG A 111 6.05 20.55 -10.20
C ARG A 111 6.93 21.54 -9.41
N VAL A 112 7.24 21.22 -8.16
CA VAL A 112 8.08 22.05 -7.29
C VAL A 112 9.57 21.71 -7.44
N HIS A 113 9.91 20.43 -7.55
CA HIS A 113 11.30 19.97 -7.40
C HIS A 113 12.01 19.58 -8.70
N VAL A 114 11.26 19.43 -9.79
CA VAL A 114 11.77 19.09 -11.13
C VAL A 114 11.06 19.98 -12.17
N PRO A 115 11.30 21.30 -12.16
CA PRO A 115 10.56 22.25 -13.00
C PRO A 115 10.77 22.01 -14.51
N ASP A 116 11.92 21.44 -14.89
CA ASP A 116 12.26 21.11 -16.28
C ASP A 116 11.92 19.64 -16.64
N LEU A 117 10.90 19.05 -15.99
CA LEU A 117 10.45 17.70 -16.31
C LEU A 117 10.11 17.58 -17.80
N ASP A 118 10.66 16.58 -18.48
CA ASP A 118 10.40 16.33 -19.90
C ASP A 118 8.87 16.24 -20.12
N PRO A 119 8.26 17.06 -21.00
CA PRO A 119 6.82 17.03 -21.24
C PRO A 119 6.29 15.66 -21.70
N ARG A 120 7.18 14.78 -22.16
CA ARG A 120 6.85 13.40 -22.55
C ARG A 120 6.84 12.42 -21.37
N PHE A 121 7.34 12.82 -20.20
CA PHE A 121 7.35 11.99 -19.00
C PHE A 121 5.91 11.68 -18.57
N ARG A 122 5.56 10.40 -18.52
CA ARG A 122 4.19 9.96 -18.18
C ARG A 122 4.09 9.55 -16.72
N ILE A 123 3.11 10.11 -16.00
CA ILE A 123 2.71 9.63 -14.67
C ILE A 123 1.35 8.96 -14.82
N ALA A 124 1.31 7.64 -14.67
CA ALA A 124 0.08 6.84 -14.62
C ALA A 124 -0.10 6.20 -13.25
N TRP A 125 -1.21 5.50 -13.06
CA TRP A 125 -1.48 4.73 -11.87
C TRP A 125 -2.29 3.47 -12.17
N VAL A 126 -2.08 2.43 -11.35
CA VAL A 126 -2.85 1.18 -11.36
C VAL A 126 -2.92 0.69 -9.91
N HIS A 127 -4.12 0.37 -9.44
CA HIS A 127 -4.33 -0.20 -8.12
C HIS A 127 -3.64 -1.56 -7.96
N ASN A 128 -3.09 -1.83 -6.78
CA ASN A 128 -2.51 -3.14 -6.47
C ASN A 128 -3.60 -4.22 -6.44
N GLY A 129 -3.18 -5.46 -6.72
CA GLY A 129 -3.99 -6.63 -6.45
C GLY A 129 -4.11 -6.94 -4.95
N ALA A 130 -5.12 -7.71 -4.55
CA ALA A 130 -5.34 -8.06 -3.13
C ALA A 130 -5.82 -9.51 -2.88
N ASP A 131 -5.66 -10.42 -3.84
CA ASP A 131 -5.89 -11.86 -3.65
C ASP A 131 -4.72 -12.53 -2.93
N ILE A 132 -4.91 -12.86 -1.65
CA ILE A 132 -3.94 -13.56 -0.77
C ILE A 132 -3.94 -15.08 -0.98
N GLU A 133 -4.94 -15.64 -1.67
CA GLU A 133 -5.15 -17.10 -1.83
C GLU A 133 -3.99 -17.85 -2.54
N SER A 134 -3.00 -17.13 -3.07
CA SER A 134 -1.82 -17.69 -3.74
C SER A 134 -0.55 -17.81 -2.87
N SER A 135 -0.59 -17.38 -1.60
CA SER A 135 0.53 -17.59 -0.68
C SER A 135 0.58 -19.05 -0.24
N ALA A 136 1.72 -19.74 -0.42
CA ALA A 136 1.86 -21.12 0.04
C ALA A 136 1.68 -21.22 1.57
N PRO A 137 0.94 -22.24 2.08
CA PRO A 137 0.76 -22.45 3.51
C PRO A 137 2.11 -22.57 4.24
N SER A 138 2.40 -21.67 5.19
CA SER A 138 3.75 -21.58 5.76
C SER A 138 3.88 -22.07 7.20
N ALA A 139 2.79 -22.21 7.97
CA ALA A 139 2.88 -22.72 9.35
C ALA A 139 1.56 -23.25 9.96
N GLY A 140 0.40 -23.06 9.33
CA GLY A 140 -0.89 -23.37 9.95
C GLY A 140 -1.21 -22.45 11.12
N LEU A 141 -2.13 -22.87 11.99
CA LEU A 141 -2.52 -22.14 13.21
C LEU A 141 -1.65 -22.57 14.40
N PRO A 142 -1.17 -21.64 15.25
CA PRO A 142 -0.52 -22.01 16.51
C PRO A 142 -1.53 -22.67 17.47
N ALA A 143 -1.02 -23.44 18.44
CA ALA A 143 -1.86 -24.28 19.31
C ALA A 143 -2.85 -23.47 20.18
N ASP A 144 -2.50 -22.24 20.52
CA ASP A 144 -3.29 -21.30 21.32
C ASP A 144 -4.26 -20.44 20.48
N ALA A 145 -4.19 -20.48 19.15
CA ALA A 145 -5.05 -19.68 18.28
C ALA A 145 -6.55 -19.88 18.55
N PRO A 146 -7.10 -21.11 18.73
CA PRO A 146 -8.53 -21.28 19.00
C PRO A 146 -9.00 -20.54 20.26
N ALA A 147 -8.20 -20.60 21.33
CA ALA A 147 -8.52 -19.94 22.59
C ALA A 147 -8.47 -18.41 22.45
N LEU A 148 -7.47 -17.88 21.72
CA LEU A 148 -7.41 -16.45 21.44
C LEU A 148 -8.62 -16.00 20.60
N LEU A 149 -8.95 -16.71 19.52
CA LEU A 149 -10.08 -16.35 18.66
C LEU A 149 -11.41 -16.36 19.44
N GLU A 150 -11.60 -17.30 20.36
CA GLU A 150 -12.79 -17.32 21.24
C GLU A 150 -12.80 -16.10 22.19
N GLN A 151 -11.65 -15.74 22.77
CA GLN A 151 -11.52 -14.53 23.58
C GLN A 151 -11.77 -13.24 22.78
N LEU A 152 -11.34 -13.20 21.53
CA LEU A 152 -11.58 -12.07 20.64
C LEU A 152 -13.06 -11.93 20.29
N ALA A 153 -13.76 -13.04 20.05
CA ALA A 153 -15.19 -13.06 19.72
C ALA A 153 -16.11 -12.71 20.92
N ALA A 154 -15.60 -12.72 22.15
CA ALA A 154 -16.40 -12.50 23.36
C ALA A 154 -16.84 -11.03 23.56
N ARG A 155 -16.24 -10.08 22.83
CA ARG A 155 -16.51 -8.64 22.90
C ARG A 155 -16.06 -7.96 21.61
N PRO A 156 -16.49 -6.72 21.31
CA PRO A 156 -16.07 -6.05 20.08
C PRO A 156 -14.54 -5.97 19.96
N SER A 157 -14.01 -6.44 18.84
CA SER A 157 -12.58 -6.60 18.60
C SER A 157 -12.11 -5.79 17.40
N PHE A 158 -11.07 -4.98 17.61
CA PHE A 158 -10.49 -4.12 16.61
C PHE A 158 -9.12 -4.64 16.19
N LEU A 159 -8.91 -4.75 14.88
CA LEU A 159 -7.71 -5.27 14.27
C LEU A 159 -6.89 -4.14 13.63
N MET A 160 -5.59 -4.13 13.86
CA MET A 160 -4.61 -3.38 13.08
C MET A 160 -3.66 -4.36 12.41
N VAL A 161 -3.40 -4.20 11.10
CA VAL A 161 -2.50 -5.07 10.34
C VAL A 161 -1.43 -4.23 9.66
N GLY A 162 -0.16 -4.53 9.97
CA GLY A 162 0.98 -3.87 9.34
C GLY A 162 2.21 -3.81 10.25
N THR A 163 3.36 -3.46 9.67
CA THR A 163 4.57 -3.20 10.46
C THR A 163 4.31 -2.04 11.44
N ILE A 164 4.73 -2.21 12.69
CA ILE A 164 4.62 -1.16 13.71
C ILE A 164 5.69 -0.10 13.44
N GLU A 165 5.27 1.03 12.88
CA GLU A 165 6.13 2.17 12.53
C GLU A 165 5.37 3.49 12.80
N PRO A 166 6.06 4.65 12.87
CA PRO A 166 5.52 5.88 13.46
C PRO A 166 4.24 6.36 12.79
N ARG A 167 4.21 6.36 11.44
CA ARG A 167 3.09 6.87 10.64
C ARG A 167 1.82 6.01 10.68
N LYS A 168 1.89 4.77 11.19
CA LYS A 168 0.77 3.81 11.12
C LYS A 168 -0.25 4.00 12.25
N GLY A 169 -0.03 4.97 13.15
CA GLY A 169 -0.99 5.36 14.17
C GLY A 169 -1.13 4.37 15.33
N HIS A 170 -0.22 3.41 15.51
CA HIS A 170 -0.27 2.45 16.63
C HIS A 170 -0.20 3.15 17.99
N ARG A 171 0.59 4.24 18.11
CA ARG A 171 0.68 5.05 19.33
C ARG A 171 -0.64 5.74 19.67
N GLN A 172 -1.25 6.39 18.67
CA GLN A 172 -2.57 7.01 18.82
C GLN A 172 -3.63 5.97 19.19
N THR A 173 -3.59 4.81 18.53
CA THR A 173 -4.56 3.74 18.78
C THR A 173 -4.41 3.19 20.19
N LEU A 174 -3.20 2.90 20.66
CA LEU A 174 -3.00 2.47 22.05
C LEU A 174 -3.53 3.51 23.05
N ALA A 175 -3.24 4.79 22.83
CA ALA A 175 -3.74 5.87 23.68
C ALA A 175 -5.28 5.96 23.69
N ALA A 176 -5.93 5.77 22.53
CA ALA A 176 -7.38 5.72 22.43
C ALA A 176 -7.96 4.56 23.27
N PHE A 177 -7.40 3.35 23.13
CA PHE A 177 -7.86 2.19 23.88
C PHE A 177 -7.60 2.31 25.39
N GLU A 178 -6.49 2.91 25.81
CA GLU A 178 -6.24 3.24 27.23
C GLU A 178 -7.37 4.11 27.82
N MET A 179 -7.85 5.10 27.06
CA MET A 179 -8.99 5.94 27.47
C MET A 179 -10.30 5.14 27.53
N LEU A 180 -10.59 4.32 26.51
CA LEU A 180 -11.79 3.48 26.45
C LEU A 180 -11.85 2.50 27.63
N TRP A 181 -10.74 1.80 27.91
CA TRP A 181 -10.65 0.86 29.02
C TRP A 181 -10.78 1.55 30.38
N THR A 182 -10.23 2.76 30.54
CA THR A 182 -10.39 3.57 31.76
C THR A 182 -11.86 3.96 31.98
N ARG A 183 -12.62 4.19 30.90
CA ARG A 183 -14.07 4.45 30.94
C ARG A 183 -14.92 3.19 31.14
N GLY A 184 -14.28 2.02 31.25
CA GLY A 184 -14.98 0.74 31.43
C GLY A 184 -15.57 0.16 30.15
N ILE A 185 -15.19 0.67 28.97
CA ILE A 185 -15.63 0.14 27.68
C ILE A 185 -14.89 -1.18 27.42
N ASP A 186 -15.64 -2.26 27.23
CA ASP A 186 -15.08 -3.61 27.06
C ASP A 186 -14.84 -3.92 25.57
N VAL A 187 -13.63 -3.65 25.09
CA VAL A 187 -13.20 -3.86 23.70
C VAL A 187 -11.80 -4.45 23.63
N ASN A 188 -11.53 -5.23 22.58
CA ASN A 188 -10.20 -5.77 22.29
C ASN A 188 -9.46 -4.89 21.26
N LEU A 189 -8.14 -4.75 21.43
CA LEU A 189 -7.20 -4.25 20.42
C LEU A 189 -6.25 -5.38 20.05
N VAL A 190 -6.24 -5.74 18.77
CA VAL A 190 -5.34 -6.74 18.18
C VAL A 190 -4.43 -6.06 17.18
N VAL A 191 -3.13 -6.10 17.41
CA VAL A 191 -2.10 -5.59 16.51
C VAL A 191 -1.38 -6.77 15.88
N VAL A 192 -1.42 -6.88 14.55
CA VAL A 192 -0.71 -7.91 13.79
C VAL A 192 0.40 -7.27 12.99
N GLY A 193 1.63 -7.67 13.28
CA GLY A 193 2.80 -7.24 12.54
C GLY A 193 4.06 -7.16 13.38
N LYS A 194 5.20 -7.09 12.70
CA LYS A 194 6.51 -7.00 13.33
C LYS A 194 6.80 -5.58 13.81
N GLN A 195 7.71 -5.48 14.78
CA GLN A 195 8.35 -4.22 15.13
C GLN A 195 9.08 -3.63 13.90
N GLY A 196 8.82 -2.36 13.61
CA GLY A 196 9.52 -1.54 12.62
C GLY A 196 10.61 -0.69 13.25
N TRP A 197 10.64 0.60 12.91
CA TRP A 197 11.66 1.57 13.35
C TRP A 197 11.04 2.68 14.20
N HIS A 198 11.84 3.35 15.06
CA HIS A 198 11.44 4.51 15.87
C HIS A 198 10.19 4.26 16.74
N VAL A 199 10.04 3.03 17.24
CA VAL A 199 8.88 2.59 18.03
C VAL A 199 9.29 1.82 19.28
N GLU A 200 10.57 1.88 19.67
CA GLU A 200 11.12 1.08 20.76
C GLU A 200 10.33 1.29 22.07
N ASP A 201 10.00 2.54 22.39
CA ASP A 201 9.20 2.90 23.57
C ASP A 201 7.75 2.40 23.48
N LEU A 202 7.15 2.41 22.28
CA LEU A 202 5.81 1.88 22.06
C LEU A 202 5.78 0.36 22.24
N ILE A 203 6.81 -0.32 21.76
CA ILE A 203 6.95 -1.78 21.87
C ILE A 203 7.08 -2.21 23.32
N GLU A 204 7.89 -1.49 24.11
CA GLU A 204 7.99 -1.69 25.56
C GLU A 204 6.64 -1.50 26.24
N ARG A 205 5.92 -0.42 25.88
CA ARG A 205 4.57 -0.16 26.40
C ARG A 205 3.59 -1.27 26.06
N LEU A 206 3.56 -1.75 24.81
CA LEU A 206 2.66 -2.83 24.39
C LEU A 206 2.90 -4.11 25.19
N ARG A 207 4.17 -4.50 25.37
CA ARG A 207 4.55 -5.73 26.11
C ARG A 207 4.26 -5.64 27.61
N ALA A 208 4.48 -4.47 28.21
CA ALA A 208 4.30 -4.26 29.64
C ALA A 208 2.88 -3.79 30.02
N HIS A 209 1.98 -3.60 29.05
CA HIS A 209 0.68 -3.03 29.30
C HIS A 209 -0.18 -3.95 30.22
N PRO A 210 -0.92 -3.41 31.21
CA PRO A 210 -1.77 -4.23 32.10
C PRO A 210 -2.87 -5.05 31.39
N GLU A 211 -3.25 -4.64 30.18
CA GLU A 211 -4.23 -5.34 29.33
C GLU A 211 -3.61 -6.33 28.35
N HIS A 212 -2.28 -6.46 28.32
CA HIS A 212 -1.58 -7.41 27.48
C HIS A 212 -2.08 -8.84 27.74
N ASN A 213 -2.39 -9.59 26.68
CA ASN A 213 -3.04 -10.91 26.68
C ASN A 213 -4.45 -10.96 27.31
N ARG A 214 -5.07 -9.81 27.63
CA ARG A 214 -6.45 -9.74 28.18
C ARG A 214 -7.41 -9.03 27.24
N ARG A 215 -7.06 -7.80 26.86
CA ARG A 215 -7.78 -6.96 25.89
C ARG A 215 -6.84 -6.37 24.84
N LEU A 216 -5.53 -6.39 25.09
CA LEU A 216 -4.50 -6.00 24.14
C LEU A 216 -3.72 -7.23 23.70
N HIS A 217 -3.67 -7.47 22.40
CA HIS A 217 -2.92 -8.59 21.81
C HIS A 217 -2.00 -8.05 20.73
N TRP A 218 -0.71 -8.32 20.84
CA TRP A 218 0.25 -8.05 19.78
C TRP A 218 0.81 -9.37 19.25
N LEU A 219 0.52 -9.64 17.98
CA LEU A 219 0.84 -10.90 17.30
C LEU A 219 1.91 -10.66 16.24
N GLU A 220 3.09 -11.26 16.46
CA GLU A 220 4.21 -11.23 15.53
C GLU A 220 4.27 -12.52 14.71
N GLY A 221 4.63 -12.42 13.43
CA GLY A 221 4.89 -13.62 12.59
C GLY A 221 3.66 -14.49 12.32
N VAL A 222 2.47 -13.89 12.30
CA VAL A 222 1.19 -14.56 11.98
C VAL A 222 1.24 -15.14 10.56
N SER A 223 0.84 -16.39 10.40
CA SER A 223 0.67 -17.05 9.09
C SER A 223 -0.53 -16.49 8.34
N ASP A 224 -0.56 -16.63 7.02
CA ASP A 224 -1.70 -16.15 6.22
C ASP A 224 -3.01 -16.83 6.64
N GLU A 225 -3.00 -18.10 7.04
CA GLU A 225 -4.18 -18.78 7.57
C GLU A 225 -4.64 -18.19 8.91
N TYR A 226 -3.70 -17.82 9.77
CA TYR A 226 -4.05 -17.24 11.06
C TYR A 226 -4.55 -15.80 10.89
N LEU A 227 -3.91 -15.01 10.03
CA LEU A 227 -4.35 -13.67 9.67
C LEU A 227 -5.77 -13.70 9.09
N ASP A 228 -6.05 -14.68 8.23
CA ASP A 228 -7.40 -14.89 7.68
C ASP A 228 -8.46 -15.15 8.76
N LYS A 229 -8.11 -15.94 9.78
CA LYS A 229 -8.99 -16.16 10.94
C LYS A 229 -9.17 -14.91 11.78
N LEU A 230 -8.12 -14.11 11.98
CA LEU A 230 -8.21 -12.84 12.69
C LEU A 230 -9.14 -11.85 11.96
N TYR A 231 -9.06 -11.77 10.62
CA TYR A 231 -10.00 -10.98 9.82
C TYR A 231 -11.44 -11.47 9.92
N GLN A 232 -11.66 -12.79 10.04
CA GLN A 232 -13.00 -13.39 10.21
C GLN A 232 -13.57 -13.21 11.63
N THR A 233 -12.71 -13.03 12.63
CA THR A 233 -13.10 -12.97 14.05
C THR A 233 -13.20 -11.55 14.59
N ALA A 234 -12.43 -10.60 14.06
CA ALA A 234 -12.56 -9.20 14.45
C ALA A 234 -13.91 -8.61 14.00
N ASP A 235 -14.29 -7.47 14.58
CA ASP A 235 -15.50 -6.72 14.20
C ASP A 235 -15.18 -5.49 13.35
N CYS A 236 -13.99 -4.91 13.53
CA CYS A 236 -13.54 -3.75 12.78
C CYS A 236 -12.02 -3.77 12.52
N LEU A 237 -11.60 -3.38 11.31
CA LEU A 237 -10.22 -2.98 11.05
C LEU A 237 -10.05 -1.48 11.37
N ILE A 238 -9.00 -1.11 12.09
CA ILE A 238 -8.55 0.27 12.24
C ILE A 238 -7.36 0.53 11.30
N ALA A 239 -7.55 1.44 10.35
CA ALA A 239 -6.49 1.96 9.48
C ALA A 239 -6.17 3.41 9.87
N ALA A 240 -5.31 3.57 10.88
CA ALA A 240 -4.98 4.88 11.45
C ALA A 240 -3.80 5.60 10.78
N SER A 241 -3.29 5.06 9.67
CA SER A 241 -2.11 5.58 8.97
C SER A 241 -2.26 7.05 8.56
N GLU A 242 -1.24 7.86 8.85
CA GLU A 242 -1.17 9.28 8.46
C GLU A 242 -0.79 9.47 6.98
N GLY A 243 -0.24 8.42 6.36
CA GLY A 243 0.01 8.37 4.93
C GLY A 243 0.21 6.93 4.47
N GLU A 244 -0.27 6.61 3.28
CA GLU A 244 -0.15 5.30 2.65
C GLU A 244 0.01 5.41 1.13
N GLY A 245 0.60 4.37 0.54
CA GLY A 245 0.63 4.22 -0.92
C GLY A 245 -0.68 3.68 -1.51
N PHE A 246 -1.32 2.72 -0.82
CA PHE A 246 -2.56 2.09 -1.28
C PHE A 246 -3.50 1.65 -0.14
N GLY A 247 -3.02 0.85 0.82
CA GLY A 247 -3.84 0.37 1.95
C GLY A 247 -4.44 -1.02 1.78
N LEU A 248 -3.61 -2.00 1.41
CA LEU A 248 -4.03 -3.41 1.26
C LEU A 248 -4.85 -3.96 2.44
N PRO A 249 -4.54 -3.67 3.73
CA PRO A 249 -5.35 -4.15 4.85
C PRO A 249 -6.84 -3.80 4.76
N LEU A 250 -7.21 -2.63 4.21
CA LEU A 250 -8.61 -2.26 4.01
C LEU A 250 -9.32 -3.24 3.07
N ILE A 251 -8.65 -3.63 1.98
CA ILE A 251 -9.18 -4.55 0.98
C ILE A 251 -9.27 -5.97 1.55
N GLU A 252 -8.23 -6.41 2.25
CA GLU A 252 -8.20 -7.71 2.91
C GLU A 252 -9.35 -7.87 3.91
N ALA A 253 -9.56 -6.85 4.75
CA ALA A 253 -10.68 -6.78 5.69
C ALA A 253 -12.04 -6.77 4.98
N ALA A 254 -12.21 -5.92 3.95
CA ALA A 254 -13.45 -5.83 3.19
C ALA A 254 -13.85 -7.14 2.51
N ARG A 255 -12.87 -7.89 1.98
CA ARG A 255 -13.09 -9.22 1.38
C ARG A 255 -13.60 -10.25 2.39
N ARG A 256 -13.44 -10.01 3.69
CA ARG A 256 -14.00 -10.82 4.79
C ARG A 256 -15.26 -10.20 5.42
N GLY A 257 -15.76 -9.10 4.86
CA GLY A 257 -16.94 -8.40 5.37
C GLY A 257 -16.68 -7.65 6.68
N LEU A 258 -15.42 -7.47 7.07
CA LEU A 258 -15.03 -6.79 8.28
C LEU A 258 -15.27 -5.27 8.14
N ALA A 259 -15.91 -4.65 9.12
CA ALA A 259 -16.12 -3.20 9.09
C ALA A 259 -14.78 -2.44 9.09
N LEU A 260 -14.78 -1.23 8.54
CA LEU A 260 -13.56 -0.43 8.39
C LEU A 260 -13.72 0.90 9.13
N LEU A 261 -12.72 1.25 9.96
CA LEU A 261 -12.54 2.57 10.54
C LEU A 261 -11.18 3.12 10.07
N ALA A 262 -11.21 4.04 9.12
CA ALA A 262 -10.01 4.55 8.46
C ALA A 262 -9.80 6.04 8.75
N ARG A 263 -8.54 6.49 8.80
CA ARG A 263 -8.25 7.93 8.79
C ARG A 263 -8.76 8.56 7.50
N ASP A 264 -9.27 9.78 7.54
CA ASP A 264 -9.68 10.50 6.33
C ASP A 264 -8.46 11.03 5.54
N ILE A 265 -7.79 10.14 4.81
CA ILE A 265 -6.71 10.49 3.87
C ILE A 265 -7.10 10.18 2.43
N PRO A 266 -6.55 10.90 1.42
CA PRO A 266 -6.95 10.77 0.02
C PRO A 266 -6.95 9.34 -0.52
N VAL A 267 -5.93 8.54 -0.16
CA VAL A 267 -5.80 7.16 -0.65
C VAL A 267 -6.82 6.22 -0.02
N PHE A 268 -7.21 6.42 1.24
CA PHE A 268 -8.26 5.62 1.86
C PHE A 268 -9.64 5.98 1.31
N ARG A 269 -9.90 7.27 1.03
CA ARG A 269 -11.09 7.69 0.29
C ARG A 269 -11.15 7.10 -1.12
N GLU A 270 -10.00 7.02 -1.80
CA GLU A 270 -9.90 6.42 -3.12
C GLU A 270 -10.19 4.91 -3.12
N VAL A 271 -9.70 4.18 -2.12
CA VAL A 271 -9.85 2.72 -2.03
C VAL A 271 -11.19 2.31 -1.44
N ALA A 272 -11.59 2.91 -0.32
CA ALA A 272 -12.75 2.49 0.43
C ALA A 272 -14.03 3.29 0.13
N GLY A 273 -13.96 4.51 -0.43
CA GLY A 273 -15.16 5.28 -0.77
C GLY A 273 -16.13 5.39 0.41
N ASP A 274 -17.39 4.99 0.23
CA ASP A 274 -18.43 4.98 1.28
C ASP A 274 -18.48 3.67 2.10
N HIS A 275 -17.53 2.75 1.89
CA HIS A 275 -17.47 1.43 2.51
C HIS A 275 -16.72 1.40 3.85
N ALA A 276 -16.32 2.56 4.36
CA ALA A 276 -15.64 2.73 5.64
C ALA A 276 -16.25 3.87 6.46
N ALA A 277 -16.16 3.76 7.79
CA ALA A 277 -16.25 4.90 8.67
C ALA A 277 -14.92 5.65 8.64
N TYR A 278 -14.97 6.98 8.69
CA TYR A 278 -13.78 7.82 8.66
C TYR A 278 -13.63 8.64 9.92
N PHE A 279 -12.38 8.90 10.30
CA PHE A 279 -12.05 9.79 11.40
C PHE A 279 -10.89 10.72 11.06
N ASP A 280 -10.85 11.85 11.75
CA ASP A 280 -9.80 12.87 11.68
C ASP A 280 -9.06 12.97 13.01
N GLY A 281 -7.98 13.76 13.04
CA GLY A 281 -7.25 14.06 14.26
C GLY A 281 -6.13 13.07 14.59
N LEU A 282 -5.10 13.56 15.29
CA LEU A 282 -3.87 12.82 15.60
C LEU A 282 -3.78 12.42 17.07
N GLU A 283 -4.72 12.88 17.90
CA GLU A 283 -4.72 12.59 19.33
C GLU A 283 -5.50 11.31 19.63
N GLY A 284 -5.14 10.63 20.73
CA GLY A 284 -5.87 9.43 21.17
C GLY A 284 -7.34 9.71 21.46
N ALA A 285 -7.67 10.93 21.91
CA ALA A 285 -9.05 11.35 22.18
C ALA A 285 -9.92 11.38 20.91
N ASP A 286 -9.36 11.78 19.78
CA ASP A 286 -10.08 11.85 18.49
C ASP A 286 -10.48 10.45 18.04
N LEU A 287 -9.53 9.50 18.09
CA LEU A 287 -9.77 8.11 17.72
C LEU A 287 -10.66 7.39 18.74
N ALA A 288 -10.55 7.69 20.04
CA ALA A 288 -11.46 7.15 21.04
C ALA A 288 -12.92 7.56 20.77
N ALA A 289 -13.16 8.84 20.45
CA ALA A 289 -14.49 9.33 20.09
C ALA A 289 -15.02 8.67 18.81
N ALA A 290 -14.16 8.47 17.81
CA ALA A 290 -14.52 7.77 16.58
C ALA A 290 -14.89 6.30 16.83
N ILE A 291 -14.14 5.60 17.69
CA ILE A 291 -14.43 4.22 18.10
C ILE A 291 -15.76 4.13 18.86
N GLU A 292 -16.03 5.05 19.79
CA GLU A 292 -17.31 5.08 20.52
C GLU A 292 -18.50 5.30 19.58
N ASN A 293 -18.38 6.25 18.65
CA ASN A 293 -19.40 6.47 17.63
C ASN A 293 -19.59 5.25 16.73
N TRP A 294 -18.48 4.62 16.31
CA TRP A 294 -18.52 3.39 15.54
C TRP A 294 -19.21 2.25 16.30
N LEU A 295 -18.90 2.06 17.59
CA LEU A 295 -19.54 1.05 18.45
C LEU A 295 -21.06 1.26 18.54
N ALA A 296 -21.52 2.51 18.67
CA ALA A 296 -22.94 2.85 18.68
C ALA A 296 -23.62 2.51 17.35
N LEU A 297 -22.98 2.81 16.22
CA LEU A 297 -23.47 2.45 14.89
C LEU A 297 -23.45 0.94 14.66
N TYR A 298 -22.41 0.26 15.15
CA TYR A 298 -22.24 -1.19 15.05
C TYR A 298 -23.36 -1.91 15.79
N ALA A 299 -23.61 -1.55 17.05
CA ALA A 299 -24.71 -2.09 17.86
C ALA A 299 -26.10 -1.86 17.22
N ALA A 300 -26.27 -0.75 16.48
CA ALA A 300 -27.51 -0.45 15.77
C ALA A 300 -27.61 -1.08 14.37
N GLY A 301 -26.58 -1.78 13.88
CA GLY A 301 -26.52 -2.30 12.51
C GLY A 301 -26.48 -1.22 11.43
N LYS A 302 -25.99 -0.02 11.77
CA LYS A 302 -25.96 1.18 10.90
C LYS A 302 -24.54 1.60 10.49
N HIS A 303 -23.53 0.82 10.82
CA HIS A 303 -22.16 1.08 10.39
C HIS A 303 -22.03 0.88 8.87
N PRO A 304 -21.13 1.60 8.18
CA PRO A 304 -20.84 1.36 6.77
C PRO A 304 -20.39 -0.08 6.52
N ARG A 305 -20.93 -0.72 5.48
CA ARG A 305 -20.58 -2.09 5.12
C ARG A 305 -19.48 -2.12 4.08
N SER A 306 -18.52 -3.04 4.27
CA SER A 306 -17.34 -3.19 3.43
C SER A 306 -17.45 -4.28 2.36
N ASP A 307 -18.47 -5.13 2.43
CA ASP A 307 -18.63 -6.33 1.59
C ASP A 307 -18.79 -6.03 0.08
N ALA A 308 -19.28 -4.83 -0.25
CA ALA A 308 -19.41 -4.37 -1.63
C ALA A 308 -18.22 -3.50 -2.11
N MET A 309 -17.16 -3.36 -1.30
CA MET A 309 -16.02 -2.52 -1.64
C MET A 309 -15.31 -3.06 -2.89
N PRO A 310 -15.08 -2.24 -3.93
CA PRO A 310 -14.43 -2.68 -5.15
C PRO A 310 -12.97 -3.00 -4.88
N TRP A 311 -12.47 -4.05 -5.52
CA TRP A 311 -11.07 -4.44 -5.46
C TRP A 311 -10.64 -5.11 -6.77
N MET A 312 -9.35 -5.40 -6.88
CA MET A 312 -8.75 -5.99 -8.07
C MET A 312 -7.85 -7.16 -7.67
N SER A 313 -7.81 -8.21 -8.48
CA SER A 313 -6.82 -9.28 -8.34
C SER A 313 -5.44 -8.83 -8.83
N TRP A 314 -4.38 -9.51 -8.39
CA TRP A 314 -3.01 -9.32 -8.89
C TRP A 314 -2.92 -9.60 -10.38
N ARG A 315 -3.69 -10.55 -10.90
CA ARG A 315 -3.79 -10.82 -12.33
C ARG A 315 -4.35 -9.62 -13.09
N GLU A 316 -5.45 -9.06 -12.65
CA GLU A 316 -6.08 -7.89 -13.28
C GLU A 316 -5.20 -6.64 -13.15
N SER A 317 -4.59 -6.43 -11.98
CA SER A 317 -3.65 -5.33 -11.71
C SER A 317 -2.44 -5.42 -12.65
N THR A 318 -1.84 -6.61 -12.76
CA THR A 318 -0.72 -6.87 -13.67
C THR A 318 -1.12 -6.64 -15.13
N ARG A 319 -2.31 -7.09 -15.54
CA ARG A 319 -2.81 -6.87 -16.91
C ARG A 319 -2.91 -5.38 -17.22
N ARG A 320 -3.48 -4.57 -16.32
CA ARG A 320 -3.59 -3.11 -16.48
C ARG A 320 -2.22 -2.42 -16.43
N LEU A 321 -1.32 -2.89 -15.57
CA LEU A 321 0.05 -2.39 -15.49
C LEU A 321 0.79 -2.60 -16.82
N LEU A 322 0.65 -3.78 -17.42
CA LEU A 322 1.24 -4.12 -18.71
C LEU A 322 0.73 -3.23 -19.85
N GLU A 323 -0.55 -2.81 -19.84
CA GLU A 323 -1.06 -1.86 -20.84
C GLU A 323 -0.27 -0.54 -20.86
N PHE A 324 0.15 -0.04 -19.69
CA PHE A 324 0.98 1.16 -19.61
C PHE A 324 2.45 0.87 -19.91
N VAL A 325 3.01 -0.18 -19.31
CA VAL A 325 4.42 -0.55 -19.49
C VAL A 325 4.71 -0.89 -20.95
N LEU A 326 3.74 -1.40 -21.69
CA LEU A 326 3.90 -1.81 -23.09
C LEU A 326 3.25 -0.85 -24.07
N ALA A 327 2.69 0.29 -23.61
CA ALA A 327 1.91 1.21 -24.43
C ALA A 327 2.63 1.62 -25.72
N ASP A 328 3.94 1.85 -25.66
CA ASP A 328 4.75 2.31 -26.80
C ASP A 328 5.55 1.17 -27.47
N CYS A 329 5.25 -0.11 -27.18
CA CYS A 329 5.92 -1.27 -27.77
C CYS A 329 5.03 -1.97 -28.83
N PRO A 330 5.34 -1.85 -30.13
CA PRO A 330 4.50 -2.40 -31.22
C PRO A 330 4.37 -3.93 -31.22
N ARG A 331 5.39 -4.66 -30.75
CA ARG A 331 5.40 -6.12 -30.69
C ARG A 331 4.50 -6.66 -29.57
N ALA A 332 4.43 -5.96 -28.45
CA ALA A 332 3.72 -6.43 -27.25
C ALA A 332 2.20 -6.22 -27.33
N ARG A 333 1.73 -5.20 -28.07
CA ARG A 333 0.30 -4.99 -28.33
C ARG A 333 -0.38 -6.19 -29.01
N ARG A 334 0.34 -6.97 -29.82
CA ARG A 334 -0.20 -8.17 -30.47
C ARG A 334 -0.42 -9.31 -29.46
N ALA A 335 0.53 -9.53 -28.56
CA ALA A 335 0.42 -10.56 -27.52
C ALA A 335 -0.68 -10.26 -26.49
N CYS A 336 -0.82 -9.01 -26.01
CA CYS A 336 -1.88 -8.65 -25.07
C CYS A 336 -3.29 -8.66 -25.69
N ALA A 337 -3.42 -8.44 -27.00
CA ALA A 337 -4.70 -8.46 -27.71
C ALA A 337 -5.20 -9.89 -27.98
N GLU A 338 -4.30 -10.87 -28.08
CA GLU A 338 -4.65 -12.28 -28.32
C GLU A 338 -5.19 -13.00 -27.06
N GLU A 339 -4.88 -12.49 -25.86
CA GLU A 339 -5.38 -13.04 -24.59
C GLU A 339 -6.61 -12.28 -24.01
N GLY A 340 -6.91 -11.07 -24.52
CA GLY A 340 -7.90 -10.15 -23.94
C GLY A 340 -9.24 -10.11 -24.69
N GLY A 341 -10.16 -11.03 -24.38
CA GLY A 341 -11.57 -10.90 -24.74
C GLY A 341 -12.21 -9.66 -24.10
N ARG A 342 -12.72 -8.74 -24.93
CA ARG A 342 -13.45 -7.48 -24.66
C ARG A 342 -13.95 -7.27 -23.21
N GLN A 343 -13.21 -6.46 -22.44
CA GLN A 343 -13.76 -5.43 -21.54
C GLN A 343 -12.78 -4.25 -21.48
N SER A 344 -12.99 -3.26 -22.34
CA SER A 344 -12.28 -1.98 -22.28
C SER A 344 -13.04 -1.07 -21.31
N GLY A 345 -12.58 -1.00 -20.06
CA GLY A 345 -12.79 0.16 -19.22
C GLY A 345 -11.69 1.16 -19.55
N ALA A 346 -12.06 2.34 -20.06
CA ALA A 346 -11.10 3.36 -20.43
C ALA A 346 -10.25 3.78 -19.22
N ILE A 347 -8.93 3.74 -19.37
CA ILE A 347 -7.99 4.40 -18.47
C ILE A 347 -8.11 5.90 -18.74
N GLU A 348 -8.60 6.67 -17.77
CA GLU A 348 -8.60 8.12 -17.84
C GLU A 348 -7.15 8.64 -17.77
N ALA A 349 -6.62 9.08 -18.91
CA ALA A 349 -5.58 10.09 -18.90
C ALA A 349 -6.24 11.41 -18.47
N ALA A 350 -5.84 11.95 -17.31
CA ALA A 350 -6.36 13.24 -16.86
C ALA A 350 -6.09 14.33 -17.92
N PRO A 351 -7.05 15.22 -18.21
CA PRO A 351 -6.87 16.27 -19.20
C PRO A 351 -5.70 17.18 -18.81
N GLN A 352 -4.82 17.44 -19.78
CA GLN A 352 -3.82 18.50 -19.65
C GLN A 352 -4.56 19.85 -19.67
N GLY A 353 -4.39 20.63 -18.60
CA GLY A 353 -5.18 21.82 -18.31
C GLY A 353 -5.27 22.82 -19.46
N GLU A 354 -6.50 23.20 -19.78
CA GLU A 354 -6.80 24.41 -20.56
C GLU A 354 -6.38 25.65 -19.76
N GLN A 355 -5.68 26.55 -20.44
CA GLN A 355 -5.26 27.85 -19.91
C GLN A 355 -6.49 28.67 -19.46
N ILE A 356 -6.62 28.88 -18.15
CA ILE A 356 -7.48 29.95 -17.64
C ILE A 356 -6.76 31.28 -17.93
N ARG A 357 -7.23 31.99 -18.96
CA ARG A 357 -6.85 33.38 -19.22
C ARG A 357 -7.45 34.28 -18.13
N GLU A 358 -6.60 35.05 -17.48
CA GLU A 358 -6.94 36.14 -16.58
C GLU A 358 -7.93 37.13 -17.21
N GLY A 359 -9.07 37.32 -16.54
CA GLY A 359 -9.97 38.43 -16.76
C GLY A 359 -9.79 39.49 -15.68
N ALA A 360 -8.72 40.28 -15.75
CA ALA A 360 -8.63 41.55 -15.02
C ALA A 360 -9.29 42.65 -15.87
N ARG A 361 -10.49 43.11 -15.50
CA ARG A 361 -11.05 44.42 -15.92
C ARG A 361 -12.20 44.85 -15.00
N ARG A 362 -11.87 45.81 -14.12
CA ARG A 362 -12.65 47.02 -13.72
C ARG A 362 -14.14 46.85 -13.39
N ALA A 363 -14.50 47.02 -12.11
CA ALA A 363 -15.11 48.24 -11.53
C ALA A 363 -15.41 47.98 -10.05
#